data_AF-A0A353CC87-F1
#
_entry.id   AF-A0A353CC87-F1
#
_cell.length_a   1.000
_cell.length_b   1.000
_cell.length_c   1.000
_cell.angle_alpha   90.00
_cell.angle_beta   90.00
_cell.angle_gamma   90.00
#
_symmetry.space_group_name_H-M   'P 1'
#
loop_
_entity.id
_entity.type
_entity.pdbx_description
1 polymer ?
#
loop_
_entity_poly.entity_id
_entity_poly.type
_entity_poly.pdbx_seq_one_letter_code
_entity_poly.pdbx_strand_id
1 'polypeptide(L)'
;MIAAAITTIGMPSQPASGSEGIPMVVIAAAIMTVVILLFGGIAFVVVSQMDSSPGTGANNRNLPQMTAAAMIPIRVIDPLGGEDEDDLDDLIASWEVAEEELKAGDVADISGAAVEDKDFDLNVSATFLAERQRLAFEPRPGEGGIRPAGLNVPKELFGDGVIKQKQKLAQMNSSGYRQPMDFADLAEKRLSGDLLEMPMATESFYLDVGGSAQDKVFSSFSFQSGVADIVPGHPKFDVLKRIADNFAGQKYDLNNAGDRKQMRRRLLRMFQPRAKPILKELADAYFLRFRRPLRVTSLTRSMDYQILLNSNNANSFKVRGEGSLPPHTSGCAFDLARKHMPVDEQNFVMAKLAEMERDGKLDALIEYGANACFHVFIYHDGNPPRALNLGQMEYETFPFLAGIRLNTSH
;
A
#
# COMPACT_ATOMS: atom_id res chain seq x y z
N MET A 1 27.41 -7.40 77.81
CA MET A 1 26.18 -7.18 78.63
C MET A 1 25.99 -5.66 78.74
N ILE A 2 25.02 -5.11 78.01
CA ILE A 2 23.79 -4.40 78.51
C ILE A 2 24.15 -3.07 79.21
N ALA A 3 23.65 -1.87 78.92
CA ALA A 3 22.58 -1.30 78.10
C ALA A 3 22.88 0.22 77.94
N ALA A 4 22.65 0.83 76.78
CA ALA A 4 21.53 1.74 76.44
C ALA A 4 21.34 3.01 77.32
N ALA A 5 21.49 4.18 76.69
CA ALA A 5 20.81 5.46 77.01
C ALA A 5 20.90 6.36 75.75
N ILE A 6 19.88 6.39 74.90
CA ILE A 6 18.77 7.38 74.86
C ILE A 6 19.26 8.82 74.65
N THR A 7 19.16 9.30 73.41
CA THR A 7 19.22 10.73 73.05
C THR A 7 17.88 11.12 72.44
N THR A 8 17.29 12.17 73.01
CA THR A 8 15.96 12.73 72.71
C THR A 8 15.85 13.33 71.32
N ILE A 9 14.73 13.03 70.66
CA ILE A 9 14.29 13.49 69.34
C ILE A 9 13.69 14.89 69.46
N GLY A 10 14.19 15.85 68.68
CA GLY A 10 13.58 17.16 68.47
C GLY A 10 12.49 17.11 67.39
N MET A 11 11.32 17.64 67.69
CA MET A 11 10.22 17.80 66.73
C MET A 11 10.51 18.95 65.74
N PRO A 12 10.29 18.75 64.43
CA PRO A 12 10.10 19.85 63.50
C PRO A 12 8.62 20.26 63.39
N SER A 13 8.43 21.57 63.30
CA SER A 13 7.20 22.34 63.19
C SER A 13 6.35 22.03 61.95
N GLN A 14 5.02 22.03 62.12
CA GLN A 14 4.02 22.05 61.04
C GLN A 14 4.14 23.31 60.16
N PRO A 15 3.98 23.20 58.82
CA PRO A 15 3.64 24.35 57.98
C PRO A 15 2.12 24.53 57.84
N ALA A 16 1.74 25.80 57.72
CA ALA A 16 0.38 26.33 57.69
C ALA A 16 -0.42 25.95 56.43
N SER A 17 -1.73 25.80 56.60
CA SER A 17 -2.71 25.58 55.53
C SER A 17 -2.97 26.86 54.73
N GLY A 18 -2.42 26.92 53.51
CA GLY A 18 -2.83 27.88 52.49
C GLY A 18 -3.89 27.27 51.60
N SER A 19 -5.04 27.94 51.46
CA SER A 19 -6.07 27.60 50.48
C SER A 19 -5.57 27.91 49.07
N GLU A 20 -5.07 26.91 48.35
CA GLU A 20 -4.77 27.06 46.92
C GLU A 20 -6.09 27.06 46.13
N GLY A 21 -6.45 28.23 45.60
CA GLY A 21 -7.51 28.34 44.60
C GLY A 21 -7.15 27.56 43.34
N ILE A 22 -8.15 26.96 42.72
CA ILE A 22 -7.99 26.14 41.50
C ILE A 22 -7.23 26.96 40.44
N PRO A 23 -6.15 26.42 39.84
CA PRO A 23 -5.37 27.14 38.83
C PRO A 23 -6.27 27.58 37.68
N MET A 24 -6.18 28.85 37.26
CA MET A 24 -6.99 29.41 36.15
C MET A 24 -6.95 28.56 34.87
N VAL A 25 -5.85 27.83 34.64
CA VAL A 25 -5.68 26.91 33.52
C VAL A 25 -6.66 25.73 33.58
N VAL A 26 -6.95 25.21 34.77
CA VAL A 26 -7.91 24.11 34.97
C VAL A 26 -9.34 24.59 34.74
N ILE A 27 -9.65 25.83 35.17
CA ILE A 27 -10.95 26.46 34.92
C ILE A 27 -11.14 26.71 33.41
N ALA A 28 -10.12 27.22 32.73
CA ALA A 28 -10.15 27.45 31.29
C ALA A 28 -10.30 26.14 30.48
N ALA A 29 -9.62 25.06 30.89
CA ALA A 29 -9.75 23.75 30.26
C ALA A 29 -11.15 23.14 30.45
N ALA A 30 -11.74 23.31 31.64
CA ALA A 30 -13.11 22.88 31.91
C ALA A 30 -14.12 23.67 31.05
N ILE A 31 -13.95 24.99 30.92
CA ILE A 31 -14.80 25.83 30.07
C ILE A 31 -14.70 25.42 28.59
N MET A 32 -13.49 25.20 28.08
CA MET A 32 -13.29 24.77 26.69
C MET A 32 -13.90 23.39 26.41
N THR A 33 -13.82 22.46 27.37
CA THR A 33 -14.44 21.14 27.23
C THR A 33 -15.96 21.26 27.16
N VAL A 34 -16.58 22.10 27.99
CA VAL A 34 -18.02 22.37 27.93
C VAL A 34 -18.40 23.00 26.60
N VAL A 35 -17.61 23.95 26.09
CA VAL A 35 -17.86 24.59 24.79
C VAL A 35 -17.79 23.60 23.64
N ILE A 36 -16.78 22.71 23.61
CA ILE A 36 -16.63 21.67 22.58
C ILE A 36 -17.84 20.71 22.61
N LEU A 37 -18.26 20.27 23.80
CA LEU A 37 -19.43 19.39 23.94
C LEU A 37 -20.73 20.09 23.54
N LEU A 38 -20.86 21.39 23.79
CA LEU A 38 -22.04 22.17 23.45
C LEU A 38 -22.14 22.39 21.93
N PHE A 39 -21.03 22.71 21.25
CA PHE A 39 -21.00 22.81 19.80
C PHE A 39 -21.14 21.45 19.11
N GLY A 40 -20.52 20.39 19.64
CA GLY A 40 -20.71 19.03 19.16
C GLY A 40 -22.16 18.54 19.31
N GLY A 41 -22.80 18.87 20.43
CA GLY A 41 -24.21 18.57 20.68
C GLY A 41 -25.16 19.34 19.76
N ILE A 42 -24.91 20.63 19.52
CA ILE A 42 -25.70 21.42 18.55
C ILE A 42 -25.55 20.87 17.14
N ALA A 43 -24.34 20.51 16.71
CA ALA A 43 -24.11 19.92 15.39
C ALA A 43 -24.86 18.58 15.24
N PHE A 44 -24.85 17.74 16.28
CA PHE A 44 -25.58 16.47 16.28
C PHE A 44 -27.10 16.67 16.23
N VAL A 45 -27.65 17.64 16.97
CA VAL A 45 -29.09 17.97 16.96
C VAL A 45 -29.50 18.52 15.60
N VAL A 46 -28.72 19.42 14.98
CA VAL A 46 -28.99 19.97 13.65
C VAL A 46 -28.98 18.86 12.60
N VAL A 47 -28.00 17.96 12.62
CA VAL A 47 -27.95 16.82 11.70
C VAL A 47 -29.12 15.86 11.92
N SER A 48 -29.48 15.55 13.17
CA SER A 48 -30.58 14.63 13.49
C SER A 48 -31.98 15.19 13.17
N GLN A 49 -32.15 16.52 13.18
CA GLN A 49 -33.41 17.17 12.82
C GLN A 49 -33.58 17.35 11.30
N MET A 50 -32.51 17.21 10.50
CA MET A 50 -32.60 17.24 9.04
C MET A 50 -33.20 15.95 8.45
N ASP A 51 -33.24 14.85 9.21
CA ASP A 51 -33.77 13.55 8.77
C ASP A 51 -35.23 13.28 9.19
N SER A 52 -35.91 14.26 9.82
CA SER A 52 -37.29 14.08 10.30
C SER A 52 -38.27 15.04 9.62
N SER A 53 -38.73 14.67 8.42
CA SER A 53 -40.00 15.18 7.86
C SER A 53 -40.68 14.09 7.02
N PRO A 54 -41.90 13.66 7.38
CA PRO A 54 -42.64 12.67 6.61
C PRO A 54 -43.56 13.36 5.59
N GLY A 55 -43.49 12.94 4.31
CA GLY A 55 -44.48 13.37 3.32
C GLY A 55 -44.04 13.28 1.85
N THR A 56 -44.57 12.26 1.18
CA THR A 56 -45.12 12.25 -0.20
C THR A 56 -44.51 13.13 -1.29
N GLY A 57 -44.13 12.48 -2.39
CA GLY A 57 -44.18 13.07 -3.73
C GLY A 57 -42.85 13.00 -4.46
N ALA A 58 -42.88 12.35 -5.61
CA ALA A 58 -41.80 12.28 -6.58
C ALA A 58 -41.02 13.59 -6.71
N ASN A 59 -39.69 13.53 -6.57
CA ASN A 59 -38.77 14.28 -7.43
C ASN A 59 -37.34 13.79 -7.27
N ASN A 60 -36.80 13.41 -8.42
CA ASN A 60 -35.41 13.19 -8.78
C ASN A 60 -34.44 14.07 -7.94
N ARG A 61 -33.65 13.45 -7.06
CA ARG A 61 -32.41 14.05 -6.55
C ARG A 61 -31.27 13.08 -6.82
N ASN A 62 -30.59 13.39 -7.93
CA ASN A 62 -29.25 12.95 -8.25
C ASN A 62 -28.39 12.96 -6.98
N LEU A 63 -27.88 11.80 -6.60
CA LEU A 63 -26.57 11.70 -5.95
C LEU A 63 -25.58 12.51 -6.79
N PRO A 64 -24.65 13.28 -6.22
CA PRO A 64 -23.71 14.05 -7.02
C PRO A 64 -22.94 13.09 -7.92
N GLN A 65 -23.25 13.11 -9.22
CA GLN A 65 -22.40 12.55 -10.26
C GLN A 65 -21.07 13.27 -10.12
N MET A 66 -20.02 12.52 -9.79
CA MET A 66 -18.65 13.01 -9.91
C MET A 66 -18.40 13.30 -11.40
N THR A 67 -18.63 14.55 -11.80
CA THR A 67 -18.24 15.02 -13.12
C THR A 67 -16.73 15.22 -13.13
N ALA A 68 -16.10 14.89 -14.25
CA ALA A 68 -14.66 14.98 -14.50
C ALA A 68 -14.05 16.40 -14.43
N ALA A 69 -14.70 17.34 -13.76
CA ALA A 69 -14.30 18.75 -13.64
C ALA A 69 -13.65 19.11 -12.29
N ALA A 70 -13.52 18.17 -11.35
CA ALA A 70 -12.70 18.36 -10.14
C ALA A 70 -11.24 17.96 -10.42
N MET A 71 -10.62 18.54 -11.46
CA MET A 71 -9.17 18.47 -11.65
C MET A 71 -8.49 19.28 -10.55
N ILE A 72 -7.88 18.57 -9.59
CA ILE A 72 -7.03 19.15 -8.55
C ILE A 72 -5.86 19.85 -9.26
N PRO A 73 -5.53 21.11 -8.91
CA PRO A 73 -4.45 21.84 -9.56
C PRO A 73 -3.12 21.10 -9.42
N ILE A 74 -2.39 21.01 -10.53
CA ILE A 74 -0.99 20.58 -10.58
C ILE A 74 -0.21 21.57 -9.71
N ARG A 75 0.42 21.10 -8.62
CA ARG A 75 1.43 21.91 -7.95
C ARG A 75 2.58 22.10 -8.95
N VAL A 76 2.88 23.36 -9.24
CA VAL A 76 4.06 23.76 -9.99
C VAL A 76 5.27 23.22 -9.22
N ILE A 77 5.98 22.27 -9.83
CA ILE A 77 7.32 21.87 -9.42
C ILE A 77 8.19 23.12 -9.58
N ASP A 78 8.90 23.50 -8.52
CA ASP A 78 9.83 24.63 -8.52
C ASP A 78 10.84 24.44 -9.67
N PRO A 79 10.95 25.38 -10.63
CA PRO A 79 11.91 25.30 -11.72
C PRO A 79 13.36 25.55 -11.28
N LEU A 80 13.63 25.77 -9.99
CA LEU A 80 14.96 26.07 -9.45
C LEU A 80 15.39 25.08 -8.35
N GLY A 81 15.59 23.83 -8.75
CA GLY A 81 16.66 22.95 -8.23
C GLY A 81 16.99 23.02 -6.74
N GLY A 82 16.10 22.45 -5.92
CA GLY A 82 16.38 22.00 -4.56
C GLY A 82 15.55 20.77 -4.27
N GLU A 83 16.08 19.58 -4.54
CA GLU A 83 15.46 18.30 -4.17
C GLU A 83 15.83 18.02 -2.70
N ASP A 84 14.93 18.30 -1.76
CA ASP A 84 15.07 17.79 -0.39
C ASP A 84 14.65 16.31 -0.36
N GLU A 85 15.44 15.45 0.29
CA GLU A 85 15.18 14.01 0.43
C GLU A 85 13.80 13.73 1.06
N ASP A 86 13.33 14.63 1.94
CA ASP A 86 12.05 14.52 2.63
C ASP A 86 10.84 14.70 1.68
N ASP A 87 10.97 15.46 0.59
CA ASP A 87 9.88 15.65 -0.40
C ASP A 87 9.69 14.41 -1.30
N LEU A 88 10.76 13.66 -1.57
CA LEU A 88 10.69 12.39 -2.29
C LEU A 88 10.16 11.27 -1.40
N ASP A 89 10.59 11.21 -0.13
CA ASP A 89 10.09 10.27 0.85
C ASP A 89 8.58 10.44 1.07
N ASP A 90 8.06 11.67 1.08
CA ASP A 90 6.63 11.95 1.13
C ASP A 90 5.91 11.59 -0.19
N LEU A 91 6.57 11.78 -1.34
CA LEU A 91 6.03 11.35 -2.63
C LEU A 91 6.00 9.81 -2.74
N ILE A 92 6.91 9.08 -2.11
CA ILE A 92 7.04 7.62 -2.10
C ILE A 92 6.14 6.99 -1.03
N ALA A 93 6.13 7.52 0.19
CA ALA A 93 5.14 7.18 1.22
C ALA A 93 3.70 7.46 0.74
N SER A 94 3.56 8.33 -0.27
CA SER A 94 2.30 8.52 -0.99
C SER A 94 1.93 7.38 -1.94
N TRP A 95 2.46 6.17 -1.84
CA TRP A 95 2.11 5.06 -2.76
C TRP A 95 1.25 3.99 -2.10
N GLU A 96 1.22 3.95 -0.77
CA GLU A 96 0.58 2.88 -0.04
C GLU A 96 -0.41 3.34 1.04
N VAL A 97 -1.52 2.61 1.12
CA VAL A 97 -2.42 2.63 2.27
C VAL A 97 -2.24 1.34 3.01
N ALA A 98 -2.27 1.42 4.34
CA ALA A 98 -2.11 0.26 5.19
C ALA A 98 -3.23 -0.74 4.87
N GLU A 99 -2.88 -1.90 4.35
CA GLU A 99 -3.81 -3.02 4.32
C GLU A 99 -3.95 -3.57 5.74
N GLU A 100 -5.16 -4.01 6.09
CA GLU A 100 -5.35 -4.75 7.34
C GLU A 100 -4.59 -6.08 7.26
N GLU A 101 -4.10 -6.56 8.40
CA GLU A 101 -3.44 -7.86 8.48
C GLU A 101 -4.44 -9.00 8.24
N LEU A 102 -4.03 -9.99 7.45
CA LEU A 102 -4.78 -11.22 7.25
C LEU A 102 -4.79 -12.05 8.54
N LYS A 103 -5.98 -12.21 9.11
CA LYS A 103 -6.23 -13.17 10.18
C LYS A 103 -6.30 -14.58 9.58
N ALA A 104 -5.39 -15.47 9.98
CA ALA A 104 -5.32 -16.84 9.45
C ALA A 104 -6.66 -17.61 9.59
N GLY A 105 -7.42 -17.39 10.67
CA GLY A 105 -8.73 -18.01 10.89
C GLY A 105 -9.83 -17.53 9.95
N ASP A 106 -9.63 -16.40 9.27
CA ASP A 106 -10.58 -15.88 8.29
C ASP A 106 -10.30 -16.40 6.88
N VAL A 107 -9.30 -17.26 6.68
CA VAL A 107 -8.94 -17.77 5.36
C VAL A 107 -9.44 -19.21 5.20
N ALA A 108 -10.15 -19.47 4.10
CA ALA A 108 -10.62 -20.81 3.80
C ALA A 108 -9.51 -21.66 3.19
N ASP A 109 -9.40 -22.92 3.64
CA ASP A 109 -8.53 -23.91 3.00
C ASP A 109 -9.00 -24.16 1.54
N ILE A 110 -8.05 -24.37 0.64
CA ILE A 110 -8.35 -24.76 -0.75
C ILE A 110 -8.56 -26.27 -0.76
N SER A 111 -9.81 -26.70 -0.80
CA SER A 111 -10.21 -28.12 -0.79
C SER A 111 -10.18 -28.79 -2.16
N GLY A 112 -9.93 -28.03 -3.22
CA GLY A 112 -9.80 -28.55 -4.59
C GLY A 112 -8.48 -29.30 -4.79
N ALA A 113 -8.54 -30.43 -5.50
CA ALA A 113 -7.32 -31.04 -6.03
C ALA A 113 -6.70 -30.07 -7.03
N ALA A 114 -5.38 -29.85 -6.97
CA ALA A 114 -4.68 -29.06 -7.97
C ALA A 114 -4.95 -29.68 -9.35
N VAL A 115 -5.69 -28.95 -10.20
CA VAL A 115 -6.13 -29.44 -11.50
C VAL A 115 -5.05 -29.24 -12.56
N GLU A 116 -4.11 -28.32 -12.31
CA GLU A 116 -3.02 -27.94 -13.21
C GLU A 116 -1.69 -27.91 -12.43
N ASP A 117 -0.57 -28.29 -13.09
CA ASP A 117 0.78 -28.34 -12.47
C ASP A 117 1.21 -27.01 -11.82
N LYS A 118 0.69 -25.88 -12.34
CA LYS A 118 0.97 -24.54 -11.82
C LYS A 118 0.23 -24.17 -10.53
N ASP A 119 -0.76 -24.97 -10.11
CA ASP A 119 -1.60 -24.73 -8.94
C ASP A 119 -1.30 -25.71 -7.78
N PHE A 120 -0.30 -26.59 -7.93
CA PHE A 120 0.04 -27.62 -6.95
C PHE A 120 0.39 -27.08 -5.56
N ASP A 121 1.00 -25.89 -5.50
CA ASP A 121 1.46 -25.29 -4.25
C ASP A 121 0.38 -24.48 -3.51
N LEU A 122 -0.82 -24.32 -4.06
CA LEU A 122 -1.85 -23.44 -3.50
C LEU A 122 -2.51 -23.99 -2.22
N ASN A 123 -2.48 -25.30 -2.00
CA ASN A 123 -3.09 -25.93 -0.83
C ASN A 123 -2.22 -25.70 0.42
N VAL A 124 -2.45 -24.56 1.07
CA VAL A 124 -1.77 -24.14 2.29
C VAL A 124 -2.75 -24.16 3.45
N SER A 125 -2.50 -25.01 4.45
CA SER A 125 -3.34 -25.06 5.64
C SER A 125 -3.29 -23.76 6.46
N ALA A 126 -4.41 -23.39 7.08
CA ALA A 126 -4.46 -22.27 8.01
C ALA A 126 -3.41 -22.38 9.15
N THR A 127 -3.12 -23.61 9.62
CA THR A 127 -2.09 -23.86 10.64
C THR A 127 -0.69 -23.52 10.15
N PHE A 128 -0.33 -23.93 8.93
CA PHE A 128 0.97 -23.60 8.36
C PHE A 128 1.13 -22.10 8.14
N LEU A 129 0.09 -21.43 7.62
CA LEU A 129 0.08 -19.96 7.48
C LEU A 129 0.30 -19.27 8.83
N ALA A 130 -0.46 -19.67 9.86
CA ALA A 130 -0.33 -19.10 11.20
C ALA A 130 1.07 -19.32 11.80
N GLU A 131 1.69 -20.48 11.52
CA GLU A 131 3.07 -20.74 11.93
C GLU A 131 4.06 -19.80 11.25
N ARG A 132 3.93 -19.60 9.93
CA ARG A 132 4.79 -18.68 9.17
C ARG A 132 4.62 -17.23 9.65
N GLN A 133 3.38 -16.79 9.86
CA GLN A 133 3.07 -15.48 10.46
C GLN A 133 3.77 -15.32 11.83
N ARG A 134 3.62 -16.30 12.72
CA ARG A 134 4.26 -16.27 14.04
C ARG A 134 5.78 -16.16 13.94
N LEU A 135 6.42 -16.91 13.04
CA LEU A 135 7.87 -16.88 12.85
C LEU A 135 8.37 -15.53 12.31
N ALA A 136 7.62 -14.89 11.41
CA ALA A 136 7.97 -13.58 10.87
C ALA A 136 7.92 -12.46 11.90
N PHE A 137 7.06 -12.58 12.92
CA PHE A 137 6.93 -11.59 14.00
C PHE A 137 7.66 -11.98 15.29
N GLU A 138 8.29 -13.15 15.35
CA GLU A 138 9.01 -13.59 16.54
C GLU A 138 10.11 -12.55 16.90
N PRO A 139 10.18 -12.03 18.14
CA PRO A 139 11.18 -11.04 18.50
C PRO A 139 12.62 -11.55 18.31
N ARG A 140 13.52 -10.68 17.84
CA ARG A 140 14.95 -10.97 17.66
C ARG A 140 15.81 -9.85 18.25
N PRO A 141 17.06 -10.12 18.65
CA PRO A 141 17.98 -9.08 19.09
C PRO A 141 18.21 -8.03 18.00
N GLY A 142 18.27 -6.77 18.39
CA GLY A 142 18.48 -5.64 17.47
C GLY A 142 17.33 -4.63 17.51
N GLU A 143 17.62 -3.42 17.06
CA GLU A 143 16.61 -2.38 16.93
C GLU A 143 15.84 -2.57 15.61
N GLY A 144 14.51 -2.54 15.69
CA GLY A 144 13.62 -2.50 14.52
C GLY A 144 13.02 -1.11 14.33
N GLY A 145 12.07 -0.99 13.40
CA GLY A 145 11.36 0.26 13.13
C GLY A 145 11.62 0.83 11.74
N ILE A 146 11.25 2.10 11.57
CA ILE A 146 11.25 2.78 10.26
C ILE A 146 12.68 3.25 9.88
N ARG A 147 13.46 3.73 10.85
CA ARG A 147 14.84 4.18 10.67
C ARG A 147 15.70 3.73 11.87
N PRO A 148 15.91 2.42 12.10
CA PRO A 148 16.71 1.93 13.22
C PRO A 148 18.18 2.36 13.08
N ALA A 149 18.90 2.49 14.20
CA ALA A 149 20.31 2.87 14.15
C ALA A 149 21.15 1.80 13.42
N GLY A 150 22.02 2.23 12.51
CA GLY A 150 22.87 1.34 11.70
C GLY A 150 22.23 0.85 10.39
N LEU A 151 21.07 1.40 10.01
CA LEU A 151 20.50 1.19 8.68
C LEU A 151 21.47 1.71 7.61
N ASN A 152 21.84 0.86 6.66
CA ASN A 152 22.76 1.18 5.57
C ASN A 152 22.02 1.02 4.23
N VAL A 153 21.37 2.10 3.80
CA VAL A 153 20.54 2.10 2.59
C VAL A 153 21.44 2.18 1.35
N PRO A 154 21.43 1.17 0.47
CA PRO A 154 22.16 1.22 -0.80
C PRO A 154 21.56 2.28 -1.73
N LYS A 155 22.41 2.87 -2.57
CA LYS A 155 21.98 3.92 -3.50
C LYS A 155 20.88 3.50 -4.48
N GLU A 156 20.83 2.20 -4.80
CA GLU A 156 19.84 1.61 -5.69
C GLU A 156 18.42 1.71 -5.12
N LEU A 157 18.28 1.71 -3.79
CA LEU A 157 16.98 1.76 -3.13
C LEU A 157 16.52 3.20 -2.85
N PHE A 158 17.29 4.21 -3.28
CA PHE A 158 16.86 5.60 -3.21
C PHE A 158 15.72 5.84 -4.21
N GLY A 159 15.00 6.95 -4.07
CA GLY A 159 13.75 7.21 -4.79
C GLY A 159 13.84 7.32 -6.33
N ASP A 160 15.00 7.09 -6.96
CA ASP A 160 15.18 7.11 -8.41
C ASP A 160 14.45 5.94 -9.11
N GLY A 161 14.20 4.85 -8.39
CA GLY A 161 13.46 3.69 -8.90
C GLY A 161 12.07 4.01 -9.44
N VAL A 162 11.37 4.98 -8.83
CA VAL A 162 10.03 5.43 -9.28
C VAL A 162 10.02 5.81 -10.76
N ILE A 163 11.09 6.43 -11.26
CA ILE A 163 11.22 6.82 -12.66
C ILE A 163 11.34 5.58 -13.55
N LYS A 164 12.18 4.61 -13.15
CA LYS A 164 12.40 3.35 -13.88
C LYS A 164 11.11 2.54 -13.98
N GLN A 165 10.36 2.42 -12.89
CA GLN A 165 9.10 1.68 -12.84
C GLN A 165 8.03 2.32 -13.72
N LYS A 166 7.82 3.64 -13.63
CA LYS A 166 6.86 4.35 -14.49
C LYS A 166 7.20 4.21 -15.97
N GLN A 167 8.48 4.32 -16.33
CA GLN A 167 8.92 4.11 -17.71
C GLN A 167 8.62 2.68 -18.18
N LYS A 168 8.87 1.68 -17.33
CA LYS A 168 8.60 0.29 -17.69
C LYS A 168 7.11 0.00 -17.83
N LEU A 169 6.28 0.54 -16.94
CA LEU A 169 4.82 0.46 -17.05
C LEU A 169 4.30 1.13 -18.32
N ALA A 170 4.85 2.28 -18.71
CA ALA A 170 4.50 2.92 -19.97
C ALA A 170 4.87 2.05 -21.19
N GLN A 171 6.03 1.37 -21.15
CA GLN A 171 6.44 0.40 -22.18
C GLN A 171 5.51 -0.82 -22.22
N MET A 172 5.07 -1.32 -21.07
CA MET A 172 4.10 -2.42 -20.99
C MET A 172 2.79 -2.01 -21.68
N ASN A 173 2.25 -0.85 -21.32
CA ASN A 173 0.99 -0.35 -21.86
C ASN A 173 1.07 -0.12 -23.38
N SER A 174 2.18 0.43 -23.89
CA SER A 174 2.38 0.60 -25.34
C SER A 174 2.58 -0.71 -26.10
N SER A 175 3.03 -1.76 -25.41
CA SER A 175 3.17 -3.12 -25.95
C SER A 175 1.89 -3.96 -25.85
N GLY A 176 0.77 -3.35 -25.43
CA GLY A 176 -0.54 -3.99 -25.37
C GLY A 176 -0.91 -4.61 -24.03
N TYR A 177 -0.08 -4.50 -22.99
CA TYR A 177 -0.48 -4.87 -21.64
C TYR A 177 -1.60 -3.95 -21.16
N ARG A 178 -2.67 -4.53 -20.59
CA ARG A 178 -3.76 -3.78 -19.98
C ARG A 178 -3.71 -3.96 -18.47
N GLN A 179 -3.62 -2.86 -17.73
CA GLN A 179 -3.74 -2.87 -16.28
C GLN A 179 -5.18 -3.29 -15.89
N PRO A 180 -5.35 -4.17 -14.88
CA PRO A 180 -6.67 -4.56 -14.42
C PRO A 180 -7.34 -3.37 -13.73
N MET A 181 -8.48 -2.93 -14.24
CA MET A 181 -9.24 -1.85 -13.67
C MET A 181 -10.04 -2.30 -12.45
N ASP A 182 -10.46 -3.57 -12.45
CA ASP A 182 -11.26 -4.18 -11.39
C ASP A 182 -10.93 -5.67 -11.20
N PHE A 183 -11.60 -6.28 -10.23
CA PHE A 183 -11.44 -7.72 -9.91
C PHE A 183 -11.85 -8.65 -11.05
N ALA A 184 -12.75 -8.23 -11.95
CA ALA A 184 -13.10 -9.07 -13.10
C ALA A 184 -11.97 -9.09 -14.13
N ASP A 185 -11.20 -8.00 -14.27
CA ASP A 185 -9.98 -8.00 -15.10
C ASP A 185 -8.87 -8.88 -14.48
N LEU A 186 -8.74 -8.91 -13.15
CA LEU A 186 -7.85 -9.87 -12.47
C LEU A 186 -8.27 -11.32 -12.73
N ALA A 187 -9.57 -11.59 -12.66
CA ALA A 187 -10.13 -12.90 -12.99
C ALA A 187 -9.87 -13.27 -14.46
N GLU A 188 -10.04 -12.34 -15.39
CA GLU A 188 -9.71 -12.55 -16.80
C GLU A 188 -8.24 -12.90 -17.00
N LYS A 189 -7.32 -12.15 -16.37
CA LYS A 189 -5.88 -12.43 -16.43
C LYS A 189 -5.50 -13.78 -15.83
N ARG A 190 -6.21 -14.24 -14.79
CA ARG A 190 -6.02 -15.59 -14.24
C ARG A 190 -6.51 -16.68 -15.20
N LEU A 191 -7.60 -16.42 -15.93
CA LEU A 191 -8.14 -17.35 -16.93
C LEU A 191 -7.25 -17.41 -18.18
N SER A 192 -6.67 -16.29 -18.63
CA SER A 192 -5.74 -16.25 -19.77
C SER A 192 -4.36 -16.83 -19.44
N GLY A 193 -3.99 -16.89 -18.15
CA GLY A 193 -2.67 -17.30 -17.70
C GLY A 193 -1.64 -16.17 -17.71
N ASP A 194 -2.07 -14.92 -17.94
CA ASP A 194 -1.20 -13.74 -17.84
C ASP A 194 -0.71 -13.52 -16.40
N LEU A 195 -1.56 -13.87 -15.43
CA LEU A 195 -1.22 -13.87 -14.01
C LEU A 195 -1.52 -15.25 -13.39
N LEU A 196 -0.67 -15.63 -12.44
CA LEU A 196 -0.75 -16.86 -11.68
C LEU A 196 -1.08 -16.57 -10.22
N GLU A 197 -1.79 -17.47 -9.57
CA GLU A 197 -2.01 -17.36 -8.14
C GLU A 197 -0.74 -17.76 -7.37
N MET A 198 -0.39 -16.99 -6.35
CA MET A 198 0.68 -17.33 -5.42
C MET A 198 0.14 -18.12 -4.21
N PRO A 199 0.90 -19.11 -3.70
CA PRO A 199 0.53 -19.82 -2.47
C PRO A 199 0.53 -18.86 -1.28
N MET A 200 -0.36 -19.08 -0.31
CA MET A 200 -0.45 -18.21 0.87
C MET A 200 0.82 -18.19 1.71
N ALA A 201 1.53 -19.31 1.73
CA ALA A 201 2.79 -19.40 2.42
C ALA A 201 3.64 -20.51 1.82
N THR A 202 4.95 -20.33 1.93
CA THR A 202 5.97 -21.34 1.71
C THR A 202 6.85 -21.41 2.97
N GLU A 203 7.94 -22.17 2.94
CA GLU A 203 8.90 -22.12 4.04
C GLU A 203 9.51 -20.72 4.22
N SER A 204 9.76 -20.02 3.11
CA SER A 204 10.59 -18.83 3.01
C SER A 204 9.84 -17.50 2.89
N PHE A 205 8.54 -17.51 2.61
CA PHE A 205 7.68 -16.32 2.69
C PHE A 205 6.24 -16.69 3.06
N TYR A 206 5.47 -15.69 3.49
CA TYR A 206 4.01 -15.75 3.51
C TYR A 206 3.39 -14.48 2.97
N LEU A 207 2.16 -14.60 2.46
CA LEU A 207 1.38 -13.52 1.91
C LEU A 207 0.42 -13.00 2.97
N ASP A 208 0.55 -11.72 3.27
CA ASP A 208 -0.33 -10.92 4.12
C ASP A 208 -1.16 -9.96 3.25
N VAL A 209 -1.85 -10.52 2.25
CA VAL A 209 -2.46 -9.76 1.15
C VAL A 209 -3.99 -9.84 1.19
N GLY A 210 -4.66 -8.69 1.16
CA GLY A 210 -6.12 -8.65 1.08
C GLY A 210 -6.84 -8.79 2.43
N GLY A 211 -6.20 -8.40 3.54
CA GLY A 211 -6.92 -8.25 4.80
C GLY A 211 -8.08 -7.25 4.69
N SER A 212 -7.88 -6.18 3.93
CA SER A 212 -8.90 -5.16 3.60
C SER A 212 -9.90 -5.57 2.50
N ALA A 213 -9.87 -6.83 2.02
CA ALA A 213 -10.81 -7.28 1.00
C ALA A 213 -12.26 -7.23 1.50
N GLN A 214 -13.15 -6.63 0.69
CA GLN A 214 -14.56 -6.45 1.04
C GLN A 214 -15.41 -7.67 0.64
N ASP A 215 -16.55 -7.82 1.31
CA ASP A 215 -17.58 -8.85 1.06
C ASP A 215 -18.72 -8.37 0.15
N LYS A 216 -18.65 -7.11 -0.32
CA LYS A 216 -19.64 -6.48 -1.19
C LYS A 216 -19.74 -7.14 -2.57
N VAL A 217 -20.78 -6.79 -3.32
CA VAL A 217 -20.90 -7.18 -4.75
C VAL A 217 -19.65 -6.72 -5.51
N PHE A 218 -19.19 -7.50 -6.48
CA PHE A 218 -18.07 -7.10 -7.33
C PHE A 218 -18.44 -5.87 -8.14
N SER A 219 -17.51 -4.92 -8.25
CA SER A 219 -17.68 -3.70 -9.02
C SER A 219 -16.82 -3.74 -10.27
N SER A 220 -17.29 -3.10 -11.33
CA SER A 220 -16.49 -2.72 -12.47
C SER A 220 -16.02 -1.28 -12.32
N PHE A 221 -14.86 -0.95 -12.85
CA PHE A 221 -14.36 0.41 -12.88
C PHE A 221 -13.83 0.80 -14.27
N SER A 222 -14.09 2.05 -14.65
CA SER A 222 -13.39 2.72 -15.74
C SER A 222 -13.27 4.21 -15.43
N PHE A 223 -12.29 4.88 -16.02
CA PHE A 223 -12.15 6.33 -15.87
C PHE A 223 -13.31 7.10 -16.54
N GLN A 224 -13.93 6.52 -17.57
CA GLN A 224 -15.01 7.17 -18.33
C GLN A 224 -16.38 6.99 -17.66
N SER A 225 -16.67 5.80 -17.11
CA SER A 225 -18.00 5.46 -16.59
C SER A 225 -18.04 5.33 -15.06
N GLY A 226 -16.90 5.43 -14.38
CA GLY A 226 -16.82 5.29 -12.93
C GLY A 226 -17.03 3.86 -12.45
N VAL A 227 -17.57 3.72 -11.24
CA VAL A 227 -17.84 2.45 -10.57
C VAL A 227 -19.28 1.99 -10.84
N ALA A 228 -19.47 0.71 -11.17
CA ALA A 228 -20.79 0.09 -11.31
C ALA A 228 -20.78 -1.35 -10.76
N ASP A 229 -21.92 -1.85 -10.27
CA ASP A 229 -22.02 -3.21 -9.78
C ASP A 229 -22.03 -4.24 -10.92
N ILE A 230 -21.26 -5.31 -10.76
CA ILE A 230 -21.24 -6.46 -11.67
C ILE A 230 -22.29 -7.47 -11.20
N VAL A 231 -23.46 -7.40 -11.82
CA VAL A 231 -24.62 -8.27 -11.58
C VAL A 231 -24.95 -9.10 -12.84
N PRO A 232 -25.79 -10.15 -12.77
CA PRO A 232 -26.19 -10.91 -13.95
C PRO A 232 -26.65 -10.00 -15.10
N GLY A 233 -26.12 -10.22 -16.30
CA GLY A 233 -26.35 -9.38 -17.48
C GLY A 233 -25.30 -8.29 -17.71
N HIS A 234 -24.42 -8.01 -16.74
CA HIS A 234 -23.25 -7.16 -16.94
C HIS A 234 -22.18 -7.89 -17.77
N PRO A 235 -21.47 -7.24 -18.73
CA PRO A 235 -20.49 -7.90 -19.59
C PRO A 235 -19.38 -8.65 -18.85
N LYS A 236 -18.96 -8.14 -17.69
CA LYS A 236 -17.92 -8.75 -16.84
C LYS A 236 -18.44 -9.86 -15.90
N PHE A 237 -19.76 -10.07 -15.81
CA PHE A 237 -20.34 -11.05 -14.88
C PHE A 237 -19.94 -12.47 -15.24
N ASP A 238 -19.92 -12.81 -16.54
CA ASP A 238 -19.58 -14.15 -17.00
C ASP A 238 -18.13 -14.53 -16.67
N VAL A 239 -17.20 -13.57 -16.67
CA VAL A 239 -15.81 -13.78 -16.27
C VAL A 239 -15.73 -14.14 -14.79
N LEU A 240 -16.39 -13.37 -13.93
CA LEU A 240 -16.45 -13.65 -12.50
C LEU A 240 -17.13 -15.00 -12.23
N LYS A 241 -18.21 -15.29 -12.96
CA LYS A 241 -18.93 -16.56 -12.84
C LYS A 241 -18.05 -17.75 -13.22
N ARG A 242 -17.26 -17.65 -14.30
CA ARG A 242 -16.34 -18.71 -14.73
C ARG A 242 -15.29 -19.02 -13.67
N ILE A 243 -14.64 -17.99 -13.10
CA ILE A 243 -13.70 -18.20 -11.98
C ILE A 243 -14.45 -18.74 -10.76
N ALA A 244 -15.61 -18.20 -10.41
CA ALA A 244 -16.38 -18.66 -9.25
C ALA A 244 -16.84 -20.11 -9.38
N ASP A 245 -17.21 -20.57 -10.57
CA ASP A 245 -17.63 -21.95 -10.82
C ASP A 245 -16.47 -22.94 -10.63
N ASN A 246 -15.22 -22.52 -10.87
CA ASN A 246 -14.02 -23.32 -10.62
C ASN A 246 -12.75 -22.44 -10.52
N PHE A 247 -12.38 -22.02 -9.31
CA PHE A 247 -11.14 -21.31 -9.03
C PHE A 247 -10.08 -22.29 -8.48
N ALA A 248 -9.34 -22.92 -9.39
CA ALA A 248 -8.36 -23.96 -9.07
C ALA A 248 -8.93 -25.08 -8.18
N GLY A 249 -10.09 -25.62 -8.56
CA GLY A 249 -10.78 -26.72 -7.88
C GLY A 249 -11.73 -26.27 -6.77
N GLN A 250 -11.79 -24.97 -6.44
CA GLN A 250 -12.71 -24.44 -5.43
C GLN A 250 -13.84 -23.64 -6.08
N LYS A 251 -15.08 -23.90 -5.65
CA LYS A 251 -16.26 -23.18 -6.08
C LYS A 251 -16.62 -22.07 -5.10
N TYR A 252 -17.10 -20.95 -5.61
CA TYR A 252 -17.63 -19.80 -4.87
C TYR A 252 -19.03 -19.45 -5.36
N ASP A 253 -19.92 -19.06 -4.44
CA ASP A 253 -21.21 -18.47 -4.76
C ASP A 253 -21.12 -16.94 -4.74
N LEU A 254 -21.27 -16.30 -5.90
CA LEU A 254 -21.24 -14.85 -6.02
C LEU A 254 -22.37 -14.14 -5.24
N ASN A 255 -23.43 -14.85 -4.83
CA ASN A 255 -24.48 -14.29 -3.97
C ASN A 255 -24.10 -14.33 -2.48
N ASN A 256 -23.14 -15.17 -2.09
CA ASN A 256 -22.65 -15.28 -0.73
C ASN A 256 -21.55 -14.24 -0.45
N ALA A 257 -21.73 -13.44 0.61
CA ALA A 257 -20.79 -12.38 0.98
C ALA A 257 -19.40 -12.90 1.39
N GLY A 258 -19.35 -14.00 2.15
CA GLY A 258 -18.12 -14.66 2.54
C GLY A 258 -17.33 -15.17 1.33
N ASP A 259 -18.01 -15.82 0.39
CA ASP A 259 -17.38 -16.34 -0.82
C ASP A 259 -16.82 -15.23 -1.71
N ARG A 260 -17.55 -14.10 -1.86
CA ARG A 260 -17.03 -12.92 -2.56
C ARG A 260 -15.76 -12.38 -1.89
N LYS A 261 -15.73 -12.32 -0.56
CA LYS A 261 -14.55 -11.89 0.20
C LYS A 261 -13.36 -12.82 -0.02
N GLN A 262 -13.57 -14.14 0.06
CA GLN A 262 -12.52 -15.13 -0.19
C GLN A 262 -12.00 -15.05 -1.62
N MET A 263 -12.90 -14.97 -2.60
CA MET A 263 -12.53 -14.85 -4.01
C MET A 263 -11.71 -13.58 -4.27
N ARG A 264 -12.06 -12.44 -3.67
CA ARG A 264 -11.24 -11.21 -3.74
C ARG A 264 -9.84 -11.40 -3.18
N ARG A 265 -9.73 -12.00 -1.99
CA ARG A 265 -8.41 -12.29 -1.38
C ARG A 265 -7.54 -13.10 -2.32
N ARG A 266 -8.10 -14.13 -2.95
CA ARG A 266 -7.38 -14.95 -3.94
C ARG A 266 -6.97 -14.16 -5.17
N LEU A 267 -7.85 -13.32 -5.71
CA LEU A 267 -7.55 -12.46 -6.86
C LEU A 267 -6.47 -11.40 -6.56
N LEU A 268 -6.29 -10.98 -5.31
CA LEU A 268 -5.17 -10.11 -4.91
C LEU A 268 -3.83 -10.88 -4.80
N ARG A 269 -3.86 -12.22 -4.78
CA ARG A 269 -2.64 -13.07 -4.82
C ARG A 269 -2.16 -13.37 -6.23
N MET A 270 -2.75 -12.73 -7.23
CA MET A 270 -2.27 -12.85 -8.61
C MET A 270 -0.88 -12.25 -8.73
N PHE A 271 -0.03 -12.86 -9.55
CA PHE A 271 1.34 -12.44 -9.76
C PHE A 271 1.84 -12.83 -11.14
N GLN A 272 2.75 -12.04 -11.70
CA GLN A 272 3.26 -12.29 -13.04
C GLN A 272 4.22 -13.50 -13.01
N PRO A 273 4.16 -14.44 -13.99
CA PRO A 273 4.93 -15.69 -13.95
C PRO A 273 6.45 -15.54 -13.81
N ARG A 274 7.04 -14.53 -14.47
CA ARG A 274 8.46 -14.16 -14.39
C ARG A 274 8.80 -13.48 -13.06
N ALA A 275 7.82 -12.90 -12.38
CA ALA A 275 8.02 -12.27 -11.09
C ALA A 275 8.14 -13.29 -9.94
N LYS A 276 7.37 -14.40 -10.00
CA LYS A 276 7.40 -15.49 -9.01
C LYS A 276 8.82 -15.98 -8.64
N PRO A 277 9.71 -16.34 -9.59
CA PRO A 277 11.04 -16.83 -9.24
C PRO A 277 11.93 -15.79 -8.55
N ILE A 278 11.76 -14.49 -8.82
CA ILE A 278 12.58 -13.44 -8.20
C ILE A 278 12.18 -13.24 -6.73
N LEU A 279 10.87 -13.18 -6.43
CA LEU A 279 10.40 -13.18 -5.05
C LEU A 279 10.89 -14.43 -4.30
N LYS A 280 10.84 -15.60 -4.95
CA LYS A 280 11.33 -16.84 -4.36
C LYS A 280 12.84 -16.80 -4.09
N GLU A 281 13.66 -16.31 -5.04
CA GLU A 281 15.11 -16.16 -4.87
C GLU A 281 15.44 -15.27 -3.64
N LEU A 282 14.75 -14.14 -3.51
CA LEU A 282 14.91 -13.22 -2.39
C LEU A 282 14.48 -13.84 -1.06
N ALA A 283 13.30 -14.46 -1.03
CA ALA A 283 12.74 -15.12 0.14
C ALA A 283 13.61 -16.29 0.62
N ASP A 284 14.05 -17.15 -0.29
CA ASP A 284 14.92 -18.28 0.03
C ASP A 284 16.27 -17.82 0.59
N ALA A 285 16.85 -16.74 0.04
CA ALA A 285 18.10 -16.17 0.56
C ALA A 285 17.93 -15.63 1.99
N TYR A 286 16.83 -14.93 2.26
CA TYR A 286 16.49 -14.44 3.59
C TYR A 286 16.24 -15.61 4.57
N PHE A 287 15.45 -16.60 4.15
CA PHE A 287 15.17 -17.78 4.96
C PHE A 287 16.42 -18.61 5.27
N LEU A 288 17.34 -18.76 4.31
CA LEU A 288 18.61 -19.44 4.52
C LEU A 288 19.45 -18.72 5.59
N ARG A 289 19.41 -17.38 5.63
CA ARG A 289 20.18 -16.57 6.58
C ARG A 289 19.57 -16.54 7.97
N PHE A 290 18.25 -16.31 8.07
CA PHE A 290 17.59 -16.00 9.34
C PHE A 290 16.63 -17.09 9.83
N ARG A 291 16.32 -18.10 9.01
CA ARG A 291 15.31 -19.13 9.27
C ARG A 291 13.93 -18.55 9.57
N ARG A 292 13.62 -17.40 8.96
CA ARG A 292 12.34 -16.69 9.06
C ARG A 292 11.75 -16.51 7.66
N PRO A 293 10.42 -16.59 7.51
CA PRO A 293 9.78 -16.27 6.26
C PRO A 293 9.68 -14.75 6.08
N LEU A 294 9.85 -14.26 4.84
CA LEU A 294 9.51 -12.88 4.49
C LEU A 294 7.99 -12.64 4.57
N ARG A 295 7.60 -11.50 5.12
CA ARG A 295 6.22 -11.00 5.08
C ARG A 295 6.00 -10.17 3.82
N VAL A 296 5.18 -10.66 2.90
CA VAL A 296 4.78 -9.94 1.69
C VAL A 296 3.40 -9.32 1.93
N THR A 297 3.29 -7.99 1.94
CA THR A 297 2.05 -7.27 2.30
C THR A 297 1.19 -6.89 1.11
N SER A 298 1.72 -6.98 -0.10
CA SER A 298 0.95 -6.72 -1.32
C SER A 298 1.54 -7.50 -2.51
N LEU A 299 0.70 -7.75 -3.51
CA LEU A 299 1.09 -8.28 -4.82
C LEU A 299 0.35 -7.48 -5.92
N THR A 300 -0.49 -8.12 -6.72
CA THR A 300 -1.30 -7.42 -7.73
C THR A 300 -2.50 -6.73 -7.09
N ARG A 301 -2.75 -5.49 -7.50
CA ARG A 301 -3.99 -4.75 -7.19
C ARG A 301 -4.73 -4.40 -8.48
N SER A 302 -6.05 -4.30 -8.40
CA SER A 302 -6.83 -3.62 -9.45
C SER A 302 -6.83 -2.10 -9.22
N MET A 303 -7.10 -1.32 -10.27
CA MET A 303 -7.16 0.13 -10.17
C MET A 303 -8.23 0.60 -9.16
N ASP A 304 -9.41 -0.03 -9.16
CA ASP A 304 -10.49 0.28 -8.20
C ASP A 304 -10.10 -0.02 -6.75
N TYR A 305 -9.37 -1.11 -6.50
CA TYR A 305 -8.84 -1.45 -5.19
C TYR A 305 -7.79 -0.44 -4.75
N GLN A 306 -6.90 -0.02 -5.66
CA GLN A 306 -5.94 1.05 -5.38
C GLN A 306 -6.66 2.37 -5.03
N ILE A 307 -7.71 2.74 -5.75
CA ILE A 307 -8.52 3.95 -5.46
C ILE A 307 -9.26 3.82 -4.12
N LEU A 308 -9.83 2.66 -3.83
CA LEU A 308 -10.52 2.39 -2.57
C LEU A 308 -9.57 2.54 -1.39
N LEU A 309 -8.36 2.00 -1.51
CA LEU A 309 -7.32 2.18 -0.51
C LEU A 309 -7.08 3.69 -0.28
N ASN A 310 -6.99 4.49 -1.35
CA ASN A 310 -6.79 5.93 -1.25
C ASN A 310 -7.91 6.70 -0.52
N SER A 311 -9.13 6.16 -0.40
CA SER A 311 -10.25 6.90 0.19
C SER A 311 -10.04 7.25 1.67
N ASN A 312 -9.12 6.54 2.34
CA ASN A 312 -8.84 6.68 3.77
C ASN A 312 -7.44 7.23 4.08
N ASN A 313 -6.62 7.59 3.08
CA ASN A 313 -5.25 8.07 3.28
C ASN A 313 -4.84 9.15 2.25
N ALA A 314 -4.53 10.36 2.74
CA ALA A 314 -4.06 11.48 1.93
C ALA A 314 -2.66 11.29 1.31
N ASN A 315 -1.90 10.30 1.82
CA ASN A 315 -0.56 9.90 1.40
C ASN A 315 -0.64 8.54 0.67
N SER A 316 -1.40 8.43 -0.42
CA SER A 316 -1.58 7.17 -1.14
C SER A 316 -1.51 7.41 -2.65
N PHE A 317 -1.18 6.40 -3.47
CA PHE A 317 -0.80 6.64 -4.87
C PHE A 317 -1.99 7.31 -5.55
N LYS A 318 -1.89 8.62 -5.77
CA LYS A 318 -3.04 9.39 -6.24
C LYS A 318 -3.25 9.01 -7.69
N VAL A 319 -4.24 8.15 -7.92
CA VAL A 319 -4.79 7.90 -9.24
C VAL A 319 -5.45 9.20 -9.69
N ARG A 320 -4.72 9.99 -10.50
CA ARG A 320 -5.12 11.34 -10.93
C ARG A 320 -5.86 11.33 -12.28
N GLY A 321 -6.03 10.17 -12.89
CA GLY A 321 -6.69 9.99 -14.19
C GLY A 321 -6.19 8.76 -14.95
N GLU A 322 -6.66 8.60 -16.18
CA GLU A 322 -6.42 7.42 -17.03
C GLU A 322 -4.94 7.11 -17.31
N GLY A 323 -4.07 8.12 -17.27
CA GLY A 323 -2.62 7.94 -17.41
C GLY A 323 -1.88 7.51 -16.14
N SER A 324 -2.59 7.13 -15.07
CA SER A 324 -1.97 6.72 -13.81
C SER A 324 -1.30 5.35 -13.96
N LEU A 325 -0.03 5.24 -13.52
CA LEU A 325 0.79 4.02 -13.64
C LEU A 325 1.17 3.45 -12.25
N PRO A 326 0.23 2.93 -11.46
CA PRO A 326 0.54 2.27 -10.19
C PRO A 326 1.21 0.89 -10.44
N PRO A 327 2.40 0.61 -9.89
CA PRO A 327 3.17 -0.60 -10.14
C PRO A 327 2.42 -1.90 -9.86
N HIS A 328 1.65 -1.98 -8.77
CA HIS A 328 0.89 -3.18 -8.41
C HIS A 328 -0.16 -3.60 -9.45
N THR A 329 -0.63 -2.69 -10.31
CA THR A 329 -1.56 -3.06 -11.40
C THR A 329 -0.87 -3.78 -12.57
N SER A 330 0.45 -3.88 -12.57
CA SER A 330 1.18 -4.71 -13.55
C SER A 330 1.25 -6.20 -13.20
N GLY A 331 0.96 -6.54 -11.93
CA GLY A 331 1.27 -7.83 -11.34
C GLY A 331 2.75 -8.16 -11.24
N CYS A 332 3.63 -7.19 -11.50
CA CYS A 332 5.07 -7.31 -11.38
C CYS A 332 5.62 -6.61 -10.13
N ALA A 333 4.76 -6.05 -9.27
CA ALA A 333 5.17 -5.38 -8.05
C ALA A 333 4.76 -6.15 -6.80
N PHE A 334 5.54 -6.02 -5.73
CA PHE A 334 5.22 -6.56 -4.41
C PHE A 334 5.93 -5.76 -3.31
N ASP A 335 5.31 -5.73 -2.12
CA ASP A 335 5.85 -5.00 -0.97
C ASP A 335 6.27 -5.96 0.13
N LEU A 336 7.43 -5.69 0.74
CA LEU A 336 7.95 -6.40 1.89
C LEU A 336 7.90 -5.52 3.12
N ALA A 337 7.07 -5.87 4.11
CA ALA A 337 7.03 -5.13 5.36
C ALA A 337 8.40 -5.19 6.06
N ARG A 338 8.96 -4.05 6.44
CA ARG A 338 10.31 -4.00 7.07
C ARG A 338 10.33 -3.51 8.50
N LYS A 339 9.28 -2.81 8.95
CA LYS A 339 9.22 -2.18 10.29
C LYS A 339 9.48 -3.15 11.45
N HIS A 340 9.08 -4.41 11.31
CA HIS A 340 9.23 -5.45 12.34
C HIS A 340 10.60 -6.15 12.28
N MET A 341 11.36 -5.97 11.20
CA MET A 341 12.68 -6.57 11.02
C MET A 341 13.72 -5.77 11.83
N PRO A 342 14.60 -6.45 12.58
CA PRO A 342 15.78 -5.81 13.14
C PRO A 342 16.70 -5.26 12.03
N VAL A 343 17.58 -4.33 12.38
CA VAL A 343 18.44 -3.62 11.42
C VAL A 343 19.34 -4.53 10.57
N ASP A 344 19.82 -5.65 11.10
CA ASP A 344 20.66 -6.59 10.35
C ASP A 344 19.86 -7.34 9.27
N GLU A 345 18.62 -7.71 9.57
CA GLU A 345 17.66 -8.27 8.61
C GLU A 345 17.30 -7.24 7.52
N GLN A 346 16.99 -5.99 7.90
CA GLN A 346 16.72 -4.92 6.94
C GLN A 346 17.93 -4.70 6.01
N ASN A 347 19.14 -4.61 6.57
CA ASN A 347 20.37 -4.43 5.79
C ASN A 347 20.65 -5.61 4.85
N PHE A 348 20.35 -6.84 5.26
CA PHE A 348 20.49 -8.01 4.40
C PHE A 348 19.53 -7.94 3.20
N VAL A 349 18.25 -7.65 3.45
CA VAL A 349 17.24 -7.54 2.38
C VAL A 349 17.62 -6.42 1.41
N MET A 350 17.98 -5.23 1.92
CA MET A 350 18.44 -4.12 1.09
C MET A 350 19.66 -4.47 0.24
N ALA A 351 20.66 -5.13 0.83
CA ALA A 351 21.86 -5.53 0.09
C ALA A 351 21.53 -6.52 -1.04
N LYS A 352 20.61 -7.46 -0.80
CA LYS A 352 20.18 -8.43 -1.81
C LYS A 352 19.33 -7.78 -2.90
N LEU A 353 18.44 -6.85 -2.56
CA LEU A 353 17.68 -6.06 -3.53
C LEU A 353 18.61 -5.24 -4.41
N ALA A 354 19.58 -4.55 -3.83
CA ALA A 354 20.57 -3.76 -4.57
C ALA A 354 21.45 -4.63 -5.49
N GLU A 355 21.79 -5.86 -5.09
CA GLU A 355 22.46 -6.85 -5.95
C GLU A 355 21.57 -7.20 -7.16
N MET A 356 20.32 -7.57 -6.92
CA MET A 356 19.38 -7.93 -7.99
C MET A 356 19.06 -6.77 -8.94
N GLU A 357 19.04 -5.53 -8.43
CA GLU A 357 18.88 -4.34 -9.26
C GLU A 357 20.09 -4.09 -10.16
N ARG A 358 21.32 -4.21 -9.63
CA ARG A 358 22.55 -4.11 -10.43
C ARG A 358 22.64 -5.20 -11.50
N ASP A 359 22.09 -6.38 -11.23
CA ASP A 359 21.93 -7.47 -12.20
C ASP A 359 20.81 -7.22 -13.23
N GLY A 360 20.06 -6.12 -13.10
CA GLY A 360 18.98 -5.75 -14.01
C GLY A 360 17.74 -6.63 -13.90
N LYS A 361 17.53 -7.31 -12.76
CA LYS A 361 16.37 -8.21 -12.55
C LYS A 361 15.12 -7.45 -12.08
N LEU A 362 15.31 -6.42 -11.29
CA LEU A 362 14.26 -5.66 -10.62
C LEU A 362 14.68 -4.21 -10.43
N ASP A 363 13.75 -3.40 -9.96
CA ASP A 363 13.97 -2.08 -9.40
C ASP A 363 13.32 -2.06 -8.01
N ALA A 364 14.05 -1.64 -6.98
CA ALA A 364 13.55 -1.62 -5.61
C ALA A 364 13.66 -0.23 -5.02
N LEU A 365 12.79 0.09 -4.08
CA LEU A 365 12.86 1.31 -3.32
C LEU A 365 12.53 1.04 -1.86
N ILE A 366 13.18 1.77 -0.96
CA ILE A 366 12.83 1.74 0.46
C ILE A 366 11.74 2.78 0.70
N GLU A 367 10.61 2.35 1.24
CA GLU A 367 9.55 3.26 1.66
C GLU A 367 9.65 3.54 3.17
N TYR A 368 9.42 4.79 3.51
CA TYR A 368 9.32 5.26 4.89
C TYR A 368 7.86 5.58 5.23
N GLY A 369 7.59 5.85 6.51
CA GLY A 369 6.25 6.16 7.01
C GLY A 369 5.59 5.01 7.79
N ALA A 370 4.29 5.15 8.02
CA ALA A 370 3.54 4.23 8.89
C ALA A 370 3.59 2.76 8.40
N ASN A 371 3.64 2.59 7.06
CA ASN A 371 3.66 1.29 6.36
C ASN A 371 5.04 0.97 5.78
N ALA A 372 6.12 1.40 6.45
CA ALA A 372 7.48 1.17 5.99
C ALA A 372 7.69 -0.24 5.41
N CYS A 373 8.00 -0.29 4.11
CA CYS A 373 8.20 -1.48 3.31
C CYS A 373 9.43 -1.33 2.41
N PHE A 374 9.81 -2.43 1.75
CA PHE A 374 10.56 -2.38 0.50
C PHE A 374 9.58 -2.63 -0.63
N HIS A 375 9.39 -1.64 -1.50
CA HIS A 375 8.60 -1.80 -2.71
C HIS A 375 9.51 -2.32 -3.81
N VAL A 376 9.09 -3.39 -4.47
CA VAL A 376 9.90 -4.08 -5.47
C VAL A 376 9.10 -4.22 -6.75
N PHE A 377 9.68 -3.80 -7.86
CA PHE A 377 9.11 -3.91 -9.19
C PHE A 377 9.99 -4.77 -10.09
N ILE A 378 9.40 -5.77 -10.72
CA ILE A 378 10.07 -6.72 -11.59
C ILE A 378 9.83 -6.35 -13.05
N TYR A 379 10.88 -6.45 -13.86
CA TYR A 379 10.73 -6.24 -15.30
C TYR A 379 10.05 -7.46 -15.94
N HIS A 380 8.82 -7.27 -16.47
CA HIS A 380 8.00 -8.37 -17.01
C HIS A 380 8.65 -9.16 -18.15
N ASP A 381 9.54 -8.51 -18.92
CA ASP A 381 10.36 -9.08 -20.00
C ASP A 381 11.80 -9.38 -19.55
N GLY A 382 12.12 -9.05 -18.30
CA GLY A 382 13.44 -9.13 -17.67
C GLY A 382 14.50 -8.23 -18.23
N ASN A 383 14.09 -7.14 -18.88
CA ASN A 383 15.00 -6.09 -19.28
C ASN A 383 14.66 -4.81 -18.51
N PRO A 384 15.63 -4.11 -17.92
CA PRO A 384 15.39 -2.77 -17.38
C PRO A 384 14.80 -1.85 -18.45
N PRO A 385 14.10 -0.77 -18.06
CA PRO A 385 13.63 0.20 -19.02
C PRO A 385 14.81 0.67 -19.88
N ARG A 386 14.63 0.70 -21.20
CA ARG A 386 15.64 1.26 -22.10
C ARG A 386 16.02 2.64 -21.58
N ALA A 387 17.30 2.87 -21.33
CA ALA A 387 17.77 4.20 -20.98
C ALA A 387 17.22 5.18 -22.03
N LEU A 388 16.50 6.20 -21.58
CA LEU A 388 16.40 7.41 -22.37
C LEU A 388 17.84 7.83 -22.64
N ASN A 389 18.22 7.90 -23.92
CA ASN A 389 19.37 8.69 -24.32
C ASN A 389 19.07 10.13 -23.89
N LEU A 390 19.40 10.46 -22.64
CA LEU A 390 19.48 11.83 -22.13
C LEU A 390 20.74 12.54 -22.67
N GLY A 391 21.46 11.90 -23.60
CA GLY A 391 22.42 12.53 -24.50
C GLY A 391 21.77 12.86 -25.84
N GLN A 392 21.80 14.13 -26.22
CA GLN A 392 21.21 14.76 -27.42
C GLN A 392 19.74 15.18 -27.31
N MET A 393 19.37 15.87 -26.24
CA MET A 393 18.64 17.13 -26.48
C MET A 393 19.70 18.13 -26.93
N GLU A 394 19.90 18.26 -28.24
CA GLU A 394 20.52 19.47 -28.76
C GLU A 394 19.72 20.64 -28.17
N TYR A 395 20.39 21.49 -27.40
CA TYR A 395 19.90 22.84 -27.22
C TYR A 395 19.82 23.42 -28.64
N GLU A 396 18.66 23.33 -29.27
CA GLU A 396 18.32 24.28 -30.31
C GLU A 396 18.40 25.65 -29.63
N THR A 397 19.55 26.28 -29.80
CA THR A 397 19.75 27.69 -29.54
C THR A 397 18.68 28.43 -30.32
N PHE A 398 17.59 28.81 -29.66
CA PHE A 398 16.61 29.74 -30.19
C PHE A 398 17.37 30.98 -30.69
N PRO A 399 17.39 31.29 -31.99
CA PRO A 399 18.06 32.47 -32.50
C PRO A 399 17.11 33.64 -32.31
N PHE A 400 16.96 34.13 -31.07
CA PHE A 400 16.18 35.34 -30.83
C PHE A 400 16.81 36.36 -29.88
N LEU A 401 18.09 36.25 -29.53
CA LEU A 401 18.81 37.31 -28.82
C LEU A 401 20.25 37.51 -29.32
N ALA A 402 20.48 37.47 -30.64
CA ALA A 402 21.67 38.02 -31.28
C ALA A 402 21.32 39.39 -31.91
N GLY A 403 20.97 40.36 -31.06
CA GLY A 403 20.42 41.64 -31.49
C GLY A 403 20.80 42.81 -30.58
N ILE A 404 22.00 42.83 -30.00
CA ILE A 404 22.57 44.05 -29.42
C ILE A 404 24.06 44.12 -29.82
N ARG A 405 24.33 44.75 -30.97
CA ARG A 405 25.64 45.34 -31.24
C ARG A 405 25.70 46.65 -30.47
N LEU A 406 26.44 46.68 -29.36
CA LEU A 406 26.96 47.92 -28.80
C LEU A 406 28.04 48.43 -29.76
N ASN A 407 27.68 49.48 -30.48
CA ASN A 407 28.57 50.26 -31.33
C ASN A 407 29.16 51.37 -30.46
N THR A 408 30.40 51.22 -29.99
CA THR A 408 31.13 52.30 -29.34
C THR A 408 32.61 52.24 -29.71
N SER A 409 32.99 53.09 -30.66
CA SER A 409 34.33 53.69 -30.75
C SER A 409 34.22 55.00 -31.53
N HIS A 410 33.91 56.08 -30.81
CA HIS A 410 34.46 57.44 -30.86
C HIS A 410 33.53 58.45 -30.21
#